data_AF-A0A382VUR7-F1
#
_entry.id   AF-A0A382VUR7-F1
#
_cell.length_a   1.000
_cell.length_b   1.000
_cell.length_c   1.000
_cell.angle_alpha   90.00
_cell.angle_beta   90.00
_cell.angle_gamma   90.00
#
_symmetry.space_group_name_H-M   'P 1'
#
loop_
_entity.id
_entity.type
_entity.pdbx_description
1 polymer ?
#
loop_
_entity_poly.entity_id
_entity_poly.type
_entity_poly.pdbx_seq_one_letter_code
_entity_poly.pdbx_strand_id
1 'polypeptide(L)'
;MDSVMILSVVLGALLSVVFGLSLGFLLSRLMTRKSYQAAKEASEQHIRRSEARSKEILVEAKEQALQTRSQSDRQINKQRVEVQRMESRLEARQESFEVRSLDLNENQKQLEERLKELQDEQSRVKLIKTKAEQQLESLSGLTSNEAKELLLEEAKSDIAFEVSRRYRDAELAAQNEVDEKARIVLAESLQRYASEVVQETTISSVSIPNDDMKGRLIGREGRNIR
;
A
#
# COMPACT_ATOMS: atom_id res chain seq x y z
N MET A 1 -48.11 -8.91 -142.59
CA MET A 1 -47.68 -9.72 -141.45
C MET A 1 -48.76 -10.73 -141.20
N ASP A 2 -48.47 -12.00 -141.49
CA ASP A 2 -49.45 -13.08 -141.42
C ASP A 2 -49.98 -13.22 -139.98
N SER A 3 -51.28 -13.49 -139.81
CA SER A 3 -51.94 -13.70 -138.51
C SER A 3 -51.21 -14.71 -137.62
N VAL A 4 -50.47 -15.64 -138.24
CA VAL A 4 -49.59 -16.62 -137.60
C VAL A 4 -48.45 -15.96 -136.81
N MET A 5 -47.87 -14.85 -137.28
CA MET A 5 -46.79 -14.15 -136.59
C MET A 5 -47.27 -13.40 -135.34
N ILE A 6 -48.47 -12.82 -135.35
CA ILE A 6 -49.02 -12.15 -134.17
C ILE A 6 -49.35 -13.17 -133.07
N LEU A 7 -49.90 -14.33 -133.47
CA LEU A 7 -50.24 -15.42 -132.54
C LEU A 7 -48.99 -16.00 -131.86
N SER A 8 -47.87 -16.18 -132.59
CA SER A 8 -46.63 -16.71 -132.02
C SER A 8 -45.97 -15.74 -131.03
N VAL A 9 -46.02 -14.43 -131.28
CA VAL A 9 -45.52 -13.39 -130.36
C VAL A 9 -46.35 -13.34 -129.08
N VAL A 10 -47.68 -13.38 -129.18
CA VAL A 10 -48.57 -13.37 -127.99
C VAL A 10 -48.42 -14.66 -127.17
N LEU A 11 -48.30 -15.82 -127.82
CA LEU A 11 -48.07 -17.10 -127.15
C LEU A 11 -46.70 -17.12 -126.46
N GLY A 12 -45.65 -16.59 -127.12
CA GLY A 12 -44.33 -16.43 -126.53
C GLY A 12 -44.33 -15.50 -125.31
N ALA A 13 -45.05 -14.38 -125.38
CA ALA A 13 -45.20 -13.44 -124.27
C ALA A 13 -45.91 -14.10 -123.08
N LEU A 14 -47.03 -14.81 -123.31
CA LEU A 14 -47.75 -15.55 -122.27
C LEU A 14 -46.89 -16.65 -121.64
N LEU A 15 -46.17 -17.43 -122.45
CA LEU A 15 -45.24 -18.45 -121.95
C LEU A 15 -44.12 -17.85 -121.10
N SER A 16 -43.59 -16.68 -121.48
CA SER A 16 -42.53 -16.00 -120.72
C SER A 16 -43.02 -15.49 -119.36
N VAL A 17 -44.26 -14.99 -119.28
CA VAL A 17 -44.88 -14.55 -118.02
C VAL A 17 -45.16 -15.75 -117.10
N VAL A 18 -45.73 -16.83 -117.64
CA VAL A 18 -45.98 -18.06 -116.87
C VAL A 18 -44.66 -18.65 -116.37
N PHE A 19 -43.62 -18.66 -117.20
CA PHE A 19 -42.30 -19.14 -116.81
C PHE A 19 -41.67 -18.25 -115.73
N GLY A 20 -41.74 -16.93 -115.85
CA GLY A 20 -41.22 -15.98 -114.86
C GLY A 20 -41.92 -16.08 -113.51
N LEU A 21 -43.25 -16.20 -113.49
CA LEU A 21 -44.03 -16.41 -112.27
C LEU A 21 -43.73 -17.77 -111.62
N SER A 22 -43.62 -18.83 -112.43
CA SER A 22 -43.28 -20.18 -111.94
C SER A 22 -41.88 -20.20 -111.34
N LEU A 23 -40.89 -19.61 -112.02
CA LEU A 23 -39.51 -19.51 -111.56
C LEU A 23 -39.40 -18.62 -110.31
N GLY A 24 -40.10 -17.49 -110.28
CA GLY A 24 -40.17 -16.59 -109.13
C GLY A 24 -40.81 -17.25 -107.91
N PHE A 25 -41.88 -18.03 -108.10
CA PHE A 25 -42.51 -18.82 -107.04
C PHE A 25 -41.61 -19.95 -106.54
N LEU A 26 -40.87 -20.64 -107.42
CA LEU A 26 -39.89 -21.65 -106.99
C LEU A 26 -38.76 -21.01 -106.19
N LEU A 27 -38.19 -19.90 -106.67
CA LEU A 27 -37.10 -19.19 -105.98
C LEU A 27 -37.56 -18.60 -104.64
N SER A 28 -38.76 -18.00 -104.59
CA SER A 28 -39.32 -17.49 -103.34
C SER A 28 -39.55 -18.64 -102.37
N ARG A 29 -40.16 -19.75 -102.80
CA ARG A 29 -40.39 -20.93 -101.94
C ARG A 29 -39.10 -21.55 -101.41
N LEU A 30 -38.03 -21.56 -102.22
CA LEU A 30 -36.69 -22.02 -101.78
C LEU A 30 -36.06 -21.05 -100.77
N MET A 31 -36.12 -19.74 -101.03
CA MET A 31 -35.58 -18.72 -100.11
C MET A 31 -36.34 -18.69 -98.78
N THR A 32 -37.68 -18.75 -98.78
CA THR A 32 -38.49 -18.78 -97.55
C THR A 32 -38.26 -20.06 -96.76
N ARG A 33 -38.02 -21.20 -97.42
CA ARG A 33 -37.64 -22.45 -96.74
C ARG A 33 -36.27 -22.33 -96.09
N LYS A 34 -35.27 -21.78 -96.79
CA LYS A 34 -33.93 -21.56 -96.23
C LYS A 34 -33.94 -20.58 -95.07
N SER A 35 -34.67 -19.46 -95.19
CA SER A 35 -34.77 -18.47 -94.11
C SER A 35 -35.51 -19.03 -92.89
N TYR A 36 -36.57 -19.83 -93.10
CA TYR A 36 -37.27 -20.51 -92.02
C TYR A 36 -36.39 -21.55 -91.32
N GLN A 37 -35.63 -22.35 -92.09
CA GLN A 37 -34.67 -23.30 -91.52
C GLN A 37 -33.57 -22.59 -90.73
N ALA A 38 -32.98 -21.52 -91.28
CA ALA A 38 -31.98 -20.72 -90.60
C ALA A 38 -32.54 -20.07 -89.32
N ALA A 39 -33.76 -19.53 -89.35
CA ALA A 39 -34.42 -18.96 -88.18
C ALA A 39 -34.73 -20.02 -87.11
N LYS A 40 -35.15 -21.22 -87.53
CA LYS A 40 -35.39 -22.36 -86.64
C LYS A 40 -34.08 -22.83 -85.99
N GLU A 41 -33.02 -23.01 -86.76
CA GLU A 41 -31.69 -23.40 -86.26
C GLU A 41 -31.12 -22.35 -85.30
N ALA A 42 -31.25 -21.06 -85.63
CA ALA A 42 -30.85 -19.97 -84.75
C ALA A 42 -31.65 -20.00 -83.43
N SER A 43 -32.97 -20.16 -83.50
CA SER A 43 -33.83 -20.28 -82.30
C SER A 43 -33.45 -21.50 -81.46
N GLU A 44 -33.24 -22.66 -82.07
CA GLU A 44 -32.80 -23.86 -81.35
C GLU A 44 -31.42 -23.66 -80.72
N GLN A 45 -30.50 -22.98 -81.40
CA GLN A 45 -29.19 -22.64 -80.86
C GLN A 45 -29.30 -21.67 -79.68
N HIS A 46 -30.18 -20.68 -79.76
CA HIS A 46 -30.47 -19.77 -78.65
C HIS A 46 -31.05 -20.51 -77.44
N ILE A 47 -32.00 -21.43 -77.66
CA ILE A 47 -32.56 -22.27 -76.60
C ILE A 47 -31.46 -23.13 -75.97
N ARG A 48 -30.67 -23.85 -76.77
CA ARG A 48 -29.55 -24.68 -76.26
C ARG A 48 -28.53 -23.87 -75.48
N ARG A 49 -28.15 -22.67 -75.95
CA ARG A 49 -27.25 -21.77 -75.22
C ARG A 49 -27.87 -21.27 -73.93
N SER A 50 -29.16 -20.92 -73.93
CA SER A 50 -29.87 -20.49 -72.73
C SER A 50 -29.96 -21.61 -71.69
N GLU A 51 -30.25 -22.83 -72.12
CA GLU A 51 -30.28 -24.01 -71.25
C GLU A 51 -28.89 -24.32 -70.67
N ALA A 52 -27.84 -24.27 -71.51
CA ALA A 52 -26.47 -24.46 -71.06
C ALA A 52 -26.06 -23.40 -70.02
N ARG A 53 -26.34 -22.12 -70.29
CA ARG A 53 -26.08 -21.02 -69.37
C ARG A 53 -26.87 -21.14 -68.07
N SER A 54 -28.14 -21.55 -68.14
CA SER A 54 -28.97 -21.76 -66.95
C SER A 54 -28.42 -22.89 -66.07
N LYS A 55 -27.97 -23.99 -66.69
CA LYS A 55 -27.29 -25.08 -65.98
C LYS A 55 -25.98 -24.63 -65.35
N GLU A 56 -25.17 -23.85 -66.08
CA GLU A 56 -23.91 -23.29 -65.58
C GLU A 56 -24.13 -22.40 -64.35
N ILE A 57 -25.06 -21.44 -64.43
CA ILE A 57 -25.44 -20.58 -63.30
C ILE A 57 -25.90 -21.42 -62.10
N LEU A 58 -26.69 -22.48 -62.34
CA LEU A 58 -27.19 -23.33 -61.27
C LEU A 58 -26.08 -24.19 -60.64
N VAL A 59 -25.08 -24.60 -61.40
CA VAL A 59 -23.89 -25.30 -60.89
C VAL A 59 -23.04 -24.34 -60.06
N GLU A 60 -22.76 -23.14 -60.59
CA GLU A 60 -21.99 -22.11 -59.88
C GLU A 60 -22.69 -21.70 -58.57
N ALA A 61 -24.00 -21.48 -58.60
CA ALA A 61 -24.78 -21.18 -57.40
C ALA A 61 -24.73 -22.31 -56.36
N LYS A 62 -24.75 -23.58 -56.81
CA LYS A 62 -24.59 -24.74 -55.92
C LYS A 62 -23.18 -24.81 -55.33
N GLU A 63 -22.16 -24.53 -56.12
CA GLU A 63 -20.77 -24.52 -55.67
C GLU A 63 -20.54 -23.41 -54.63
N GLN A 64 -21.01 -22.19 -54.89
CA GLN A 64 -20.95 -21.08 -53.94
C GLN A 64 -21.74 -21.39 -52.66
N ALA A 65 -22.91 -22.01 -52.76
CA ALA A 65 -23.69 -22.42 -51.59
C ALA A 65 -22.96 -23.48 -50.75
N LEU A 66 -22.32 -24.47 -51.40
CA LEU A 66 -21.52 -25.49 -50.73
C LEU A 66 -20.26 -24.90 -50.08
N GLN A 67 -19.58 -23.99 -50.76
CA GLN A 67 -18.41 -23.30 -50.23
C GLN A 67 -18.77 -22.45 -49.01
N THR A 68 -19.84 -21.66 -49.11
CA THR A 68 -20.36 -20.84 -48.01
C THR A 68 -20.73 -21.72 -46.82
N ARG A 69 -21.46 -22.82 -47.07
CA ARG A 69 -21.80 -23.79 -46.01
C ARG A 69 -20.56 -24.38 -45.35
N SER A 70 -19.57 -24.81 -46.14
CA SER A 70 -18.32 -25.37 -45.60
C SER A 70 -17.54 -24.36 -44.76
N GLN A 71 -17.50 -23.09 -45.18
CA GLN A 71 -16.88 -22.01 -44.41
C GLN A 71 -17.61 -21.76 -43.09
N SER A 72 -18.94 -21.68 -43.12
CA SER A 72 -19.78 -21.55 -41.92
C SER A 72 -19.58 -22.72 -40.96
N ASP A 73 -19.59 -23.97 -41.45
CA ASP A 73 -19.38 -25.16 -40.63
C ASP A 73 -18.00 -25.14 -39.96
N ARG A 74 -16.96 -24.70 -40.69
CA ARG A 74 -15.61 -24.52 -40.12
C ARG A 74 -15.59 -23.45 -39.04
N GLN A 75 -16.27 -22.32 -39.25
CA GLN A 75 -16.33 -21.23 -38.26
C GLN A 75 -17.09 -21.67 -37.00
N ILE A 76 -18.23 -22.34 -37.16
CA ILE A 76 -19.02 -22.90 -36.05
C ILE A 76 -18.18 -23.90 -35.26
N ASN A 77 -17.45 -24.79 -35.92
CA ASN A 77 -16.58 -25.74 -35.23
C ASN A 77 -15.45 -25.05 -34.47
N LYS A 78 -14.83 -24.00 -35.03
CA LYS A 78 -13.83 -23.20 -34.31
C LYS A 78 -14.42 -22.54 -33.07
N GLN A 79 -15.57 -21.87 -33.22
CA GLN A 79 -16.27 -21.24 -32.10
C GLN A 79 -16.66 -22.27 -31.03
N ARG A 80 -17.14 -23.45 -31.43
CA ARG A 80 -17.49 -24.53 -30.49
C ARG A 80 -16.28 -25.00 -29.68
N VAL A 81 -15.13 -25.18 -30.33
CA VAL A 81 -13.89 -25.56 -29.63
C VAL A 81 -13.41 -24.45 -28.69
N GLU A 82 -13.51 -23.18 -29.10
CA GLU A 82 -13.17 -22.04 -28.23
C GLU A 82 -14.09 -21.95 -27.01
N VAL A 83 -15.41 -22.11 -27.21
CA VAL A 83 -16.40 -22.14 -26.13
C VAL A 83 -16.09 -23.28 -25.16
N GLN A 84 -15.87 -24.51 -25.64
CA GLN A 84 -15.52 -25.64 -24.79
C GLN A 84 -14.23 -25.39 -23.99
N ARG A 85 -13.21 -24.76 -24.59
CA ARG A 85 -11.99 -24.39 -23.88
C ARG A 85 -12.24 -23.34 -22.79
N MET A 86 -13.13 -22.38 -23.04
CA MET A 86 -13.51 -21.39 -22.05
C MET A 86 -14.31 -22.03 -20.91
N GLU A 87 -15.25 -22.92 -21.22
CA GLU A 87 -16.03 -23.69 -20.24
C GLU A 87 -15.11 -24.51 -19.34
N SER A 88 -14.19 -25.32 -19.87
CA SER A 88 -13.26 -26.09 -19.05
C SER A 88 -12.35 -25.22 -18.17
N ARG A 89 -11.97 -24.02 -18.65
CA ARG A 89 -11.20 -23.06 -17.84
C ARG A 89 -12.04 -22.46 -16.71
N LEU A 90 -13.31 -22.19 -16.97
CA LEU A 90 -14.24 -21.68 -15.97
C LEU A 90 -14.55 -22.73 -14.91
N GLU A 91 -14.78 -23.99 -15.31
CA GLU A 91 -14.98 -25.13 -14.40
C GLU A 91 -13.77 -25.32 -13.48
N ALA A 92 -12.56 -25.38 -14.03
CA ALA A 92 -11.34 -25.51 -13.22
C ALA A 92 -11.16 -24.34 -12.24
N ARG A 93 -11.54 -23.12 -12.65
CA ARG A 93 -11.49 -21.94 -11.78
C ARG A 93 -12.55 -22.00 -10.69
N GLN A 94 -13.75 -22.49 -11.00
CA GLN A 94 -14.85 -22.67 -10.05
C GLN A 94 -14.47 -23.71 -8.98
N GLU A 95 -13.91 -24.85 -9.39
CA GLU A 95 -13.41 -25.87 -8.46
C GLU A 95 -12.33 -25.31 -7.53
N SER A 96 -11.38 -24.55 -8.07
CA SER A 96 -10.34 -23.88 -7.26
C SER A 96 -10.93 -22.87 -6.26
N PHE A 97 -11.97 -22.13 -6.64
CA PHE A 97 -12.66 -21.22 -5.73
C PHE A 97 -13.44 -21.96 -4.65
N GLU A 98 -14.07 -23.09 -4.98
CA GLU A 98 -14.81 -23.92 -4.04
C GLU A 98 -13.88 -24.49 -2.96
N VAL A 99 -12.74 -25.06 -3.35
CA VAL A 99 -11.71 -25.54 -2.41
C VAL A 99 -11.25 -24.40 -1.50
N ARG A 100 -10.90 -23.24 -2.07
CA ARG A 100 -10.46 -22.09 -1.28
C ARG A 100 -11.54 -21.57 -0.34
N SER A 101 -12.81 -21.65 -0.73
CA SER A 101 -13.96 -21.25 0.11
C SER A 101 -14.11 -22.21 1.29
N LEU A 102 -13.98 -23.52 1.07
CA LEU A 102 -13.99 -24.52 2.13
C LEU A 102 -12.84 -24.29 3.12
N ASP A 103 -11.62 -24.09 2.63
CA ASP A 103 -10.45 -23.80 3.47
C ASP A 103 -10.66 -22.51 4.29
N LEU A 104 -11.21 -21.46 3.69
CA LEU A 104 -11.50 -20.21 4.40
C LEU A 104 -12.55 -20.40 5.48
N ASN A 105 -13.62 -21.15 5.22
CA ASN A 105 -14.65 -21.45 6.20
C ASN A 105 -14.10 -22.29 7.37
N GLU A 106 -13.25 -23.28 7.08
CA GLU A 106 -12.61 -24.07 8.13
C GLU A 106 -11.69 -23.21 9.00
N ASN A 107 -10.84 -22.40 8.37
CA ASN A 107 -9.96 -21.47 9.09
C ASN A 107 -10.75 -20.45 9.92
N GLN A 108 -11.87 -19.94 9.41
CA GLN A 108 -12.74 -19.04 10.15
C GLN A 108 -13.31 -19.74 11.39
N LYS A 109 -13.80 -20.97 11.25
CA LYS A 109 -14.32 -21.75 12.38
C LYS A 109 -13.23 -22.02 13.43
N GLN A 110 -12.04 -22.42 13.01
CA GLN A 110 -10.90 -22.61 13.92
C GLN A 110 -10.52 -21.32 14.65
N LEU A 111 -10.57 -20.17 13.95
CA LEU A 111 -10.29 -18.87 14.55
C LEU A 111 -11.36 -18.47 15.57
N GLU A 112 -12.63 -18.70 15.27
CA GLU A 112 -13.75 -18.45 16.18
C GLU A 112 -13.65 -19.32 17.44
N GLU A 113 -13.31 -20.60 17.30
CA GLU A 113 -13.06 -21.51 18.43
C GLU A 113 -11.90 -21.01 19.31
N ARG A 114 -10.76 -20.64 18.70
CA ARG A 114 -9.61 -20.08 19.43
C ARG A 114 -9.94 -18.76 20.11
N LEU A 115 -10.71 -17.88 19.47
CA LEU A 115 -11.13 -16.62 20.07
C LEU A 115 -11.97 -16.86 21.33
N LYS A 116 -12.87 -17.84 21.28
CA LYS A 116 -13.69 -18.23 22.42
C LYS A 116 -12.83 -18.80 23.56
N GLU A 117 -11.91 -19.72 23.25
CA GLU A 117 -10.97 -20.27 24.25
C GLU A 117 -10.15 -19.16 24.92
N LEU A 118 -9.69 -18.18 24.13
CA LEU A 118 -8.88 -17.08 24.63
C LEU A 118 -9.70 -16.13 25.51
N GLN A 119 -10.97 -15.89 25.17
CA GLN A 119 -11.90 -15.13 26.02
C GLN A 119 -12.20 -15.84 27.35
N ASP A 120 -12.39 -17.15 27.30
CA ASP A 120 -12.63 -17.97 28.50
C ASP A 120 -11.40 -17.97 29.41
N GLU A 121 -10.19 -18.16 28.86
CA GLU A 121 -8.96 -18.12 29.64
C GLU A 121 -8.67 -16.73 30.20
N GLN A 122 -8.92 -15.66 29.43
CA GLN A 122 -8.78 -14.29 29.92
C GLN A 122 -9.72 -14.02 31.11
N SER A 123 -10.96 -14.53 31.04
CA SER A 123 -11.92 -14.43 32.13
C SER A 123 -11.46 -15.22 33.36
N ARG A 124 -10.91 -16.42 33.16
CA ARG A 124 -10.36 -17.26 34.22
C ARG A 124 -9.16 -16.61 34.90
N VAL A 125 -8.21 -16.08 34.13
CA VAL A 125 -7.04 -15.34 34.65
C VAL A 125 -7.48 -14.13 35.46
N LYS A 126 -8.47 -13.37 34.98
CA LYS A 126 -9.02 -12.22 35.72
C LYS A 126 -9.62 -12.65 37.06
N LEU A 127 -10.38 -13.75 37.08
CA LEU A 127 -10.96 -14.30 38.31
C LEU A 127 -9.89 -14.78 39.29
N ILE A 128 -8.87 -15.51 38.80
CA ILE A 128 -7.74 -15.98 39.62
C ILE A 128 -7.01 -14.79 40.22
N LYS A 129 -6.73 -13.77 39.42
CA LYS A 129 -6.07 -12.53 39.89
C LYS A 129 -6.88 -11.87 41.01
N THR A 130 -8.18 -11.67 40.82
CA THR A 130 -9.04 -11.08 41.85
C THR A 130 -9.09 -11.94 43.13
N LYS A 131 -9.15 -13.27 43.01
CA LYS A 131 -9.10 -14.16 44.18
C LYS A 131 -7.76 -14.10 44.90
N ALA A 132 -6.65 -14.05 44.17
CA ALA A 132 -5.31 -13.92 44.73
C ALA A 132 -5.14 -12.59 45.46
N GLU A 133 -5.63 -11.48 44.89
CA GLU A 133 -5.68 -10.17 45.53
C GLU A 133 -6.47 -10.24 46.85
N GLN A 134 -7.69 -10.79 46.83
CA GLN A 134 -8.50 -10.95 48.05
C GLN A 134 -7.84 -11.83 49.12
N GLN A 135 -7.18 -12.92 48.72
CA GLN A 135 -6.46 -13.78 49.66
C GLN A 135 -5.24 -13.10 50.26
N LEU A 136 -4.49 -12.32 49.46
CA LEU A 136 -3.38 -11.52 49.95
C LEU A 136 -3.84 -10.44 50.93
N GLU A 137 -4.95 -9.76 50.63
CA GLU A 137 -5.55 -8.77 51.54
C GLU A 137 -5.97 -9.42 52.86
N SER A 138 -6.59 -10.60 52.79
CA SER A 138 -7.00 -11.36 53.99
C SER A 138 -5.80 -11.84 54.82
N LEU A 139 -4.75 -12.39 54.18
CA LEU A 139 -3.56 -12.88 54.86
C LEU A 139 -2.72 -11.76 55.47
N SER A 140 -2.61 -10.62 54.79
CA SER A 140 -1.88 -9.46 55.30
C SER A 140 -2.69 -8.66 56.33
N GLY A 141 -4.01 -8.88 56.40
CA GLY A 141 -4.91 -8.08 57.24
C GLY A 141 -5.04 -6.63 56.78
N LEU A 142 -4.51 -6.31 55.59
CA LEU A 142 -4.47 -4.98 55.01
C LEU A 142 -5.01 -5.06 53.57
N THR A 143 -5.86 -4.12 53.19
CA THR A 143 -6.23 -3.93 51.79
C THR A 143 -5.03 -3.48 50.96
N SER A 144 -5.06 -3.67 49.64
CA SER A 144 -3.95 -3.22 48.78
C SER A 144 -3.67 -1.72 48.91
N ASN A 145 -4.71 -0.91 49.14
CA ASN A 145 -4.57 0.52 49.38
C ASN A 145 -3.94 0.81 50.75
N GLU A 146 -4.39 0.14 51.82
CA GLU A 146 -3.80 0.29 53.15
C GLU A 146 -2.34 -0.14 53.18
N ALA A 147 -1.99 -1.27 52.55
CA ALA A 147 -0.60 -1.73 52.45
C ALA A 147 0.27 -0.70 51.72
N LYS A 148 -0.24 -0.08 50.65
CA LYS A 148 0.45 1.00 49.92
C LYS A 148 0.63 2.25 50.77
N GLU A 149 -0.38 2.62 51.55
CA GLU A 149 -0.36 3.79 52.42
C GLU A 149 0.63 3.61 53.56
N LEU A 150 0.66 2.42 54.17
CA LEU A 150 1.61 2.05 55.22
C LEU A 150 3.06 2.07 54.71
N LEU A 151 3.32 1.53 53.52
CA LEU A 151 4.63 1.60 52.86
C LEU A 151 5.06 3.05 52.57
N LEU A 152 4.12 3.90 52.15
CA LEU A 152 4.38 5.32 51.90
C LEU A 152 4.65 6.07 53.21
N GLU A 153 3.97 5.72 54.29
CA GLU A 153 4.15 6.34 55.60
C GLU A 153 5.48 5.94 56.24
N GLU A 154 5.87 4.66 56.14
CA GLU A 154 7.18 4.17 56.57
C GLU A 154 8.31 4.86 55.78
N ALA A 155 8.18 4.96 54.45
CA ALA A 155 9.12 5.70 53.61
C ALA A 155 9.22 7.19 54.01
N LYS A 156 8.11 7.84 54.36
CA LYS A 156 8.13 9.23 54.86
C LYS A 156 8.85 9.34 56.20
N SER A 157 8.62 8.41 57.11
CA SER A 157 9.28 8.37 58.42
C SER A 157 10.79 8.21 58.29
N ASP A 158 11.24 7.28 57.45
CA ASP A 158 12.66 7.06 57.19
C ASP A 158 13.34 8.29 56.59
N ILE A 159 12.69 8.94 55.61
CA ILE A 159 13.19 10.19 55.03
C ILE A 159 13.25 11.30 56.09
N ALA A 160 12.23 11.44 56.94
CA ALA A 160 12.20 12.46 57.99
C ALA A 160 13.31 12.23 59.04
N PHE A 161 13.57 10.98 59.39
CA PHE A 161 14.68 10.60 60.28
C PHE A 161 16.04 10.95 59.66
N GLU A 162 16.24 10.62 58.39
CA GLU A 162 17.50 10.93 57.69
C GLU A 162 17.72 12.45 57.56
N VAL A 163 16.67 13.22 57.24
CA VAL A 163 16.73 14.68 57.20
C VAL A 163 17.10 15.25 58.58
N SER A 164 16.48 14.75 59.65
CA SER A 164 16.76 15.21 61.02
C SER A 164 18.20 14.91 61.44
N ARG A 165 18.71 13.73 61.07
CA ARG A 165 20.11 13.37 61.30
C ARG A 165 21.06 14.31 60.56
N ARG A 166 20.83 14.55 59.27
CA ARG A 166 21.64 15.50 58.47
C ARG A 166 21.61 16.92 59.04
N TYR A 167 20.45 17.36 59.53
CA TYR A 167 20.32 18.68 60.16
C TYR A 167 21.17 18.77 61.43
N ARG A 168 21.13 17.75 62.31
CA ARG A 168 21.96 17.70 63.52
C ARG A 168 23.46 17.68 63.20
N ASP A 169 23.86 16.90 62.20
CA ASP A 169 25.26 16.85 61.77
C ASP A 169 25.73 18.22 61.23
N ALA A 170 24.87 18.91 60.47
CA ALA A 170 25.15 20.27 59.99
C ALA A 170 25.21 21.31 61.13
N GLU A 171 24.33 21.19 62.13
CA GLU A 171 24.34 22.06 63.31
C GLU A 171 25.62 21.89 64.13
N LEU A 172 26.06 20.65 64.36
CA LEU A 172 27.34 20.36 65.04
C LEU A 172 28.53 20.91 64.26
N ALA A 173 28.54 20.75 62.93
CA ALA A 173 29.58 21.33 62.09
C ALA A 173 29.62 22.87 62.20
N ALA A 174 28.45 23.51 62.17
CA ALA A 174 28.33 24.96 62.34
C ALA A 174 28.80 25.43 63.73
N GLN A 175 28.45 24.71 64.81
CA GLN A 175 28.94 25.03 66.16
C GLN A 175 30.46 24.91 66.26
N ASN A 176 31.04 23.84 65.71
CA ASN A 176 32.50 23.67 65.68
C ASN A 176 33.19 24.80 64.90
N GLU A 177 32.62 25.21 63.77
CA GLU A 177 33.14 26.33 62.96
C GLU A 177 33.04 27.67 63.73
N VAL A 178 31.94 27.90 64.45
CA VAL A 178 31.77 29.08 65.31
C VAL A 178 32.79 29.08 66.45
N ASP A 179 33.01 27.95 67.11
CA ASP A 179 34.01 27.83 68.20
C ASP A 179 35.45 28.01 67.71
N GLU A 180 35.76 27.52 66.51
CA GLU A 180 37.05 27.77 65.86
C GLU A 180 37.23 29.25 65.55
N LYS A 181 36.24 29.89 64.90
CA LYS A 181 36.27 31.34 64.61
C LYS A 181 36.35 32.18 65.88
N ALA A 182 35.60 31.83 66.93
CA ALA A 182 35.64 32.53 68.21
C ALA A 182 37.04 32.47 68.85
N ARG A 183 37.69 31.30 68.80
CA ARG A 183 39.08 31.14 69.26
C ARG A 183 40.05 32.00 68.46
N ILE A 184 39.89 32.07 67.14
CA ILE A 184 40.71 32.95 66.29
C ILE A 184 40.52 34.42 66.70
N VAL A 185 39.28 34.89 66.81
CA VAL A 185 38.97 36.29 67.20
C VAL A 185 39.52 36.62 68.59
N LEU A 186 39.40 35.70 69.55
CA LEU A 186 39.96 35.88 70.89
C LEU A 186 41.48 35.94 70.87
N ALA A 187 42.14 35.07 70.09
CA ALA A 187 43.59 35.09 69.94
C ALA A 187 44.09 36.37 69.27
N GLU A 188 43.43 36.84 68.20
CA GLU A 188 43.73 38.11 67.54
C GLU A 188 43.55 39.30 68.49
N SER A 189 42.48 39.29 69.29
CA SER A 189 42.23 40.32 70.29
C SER A 189 43.32 40.35 71.36
N LEU A 190 43.66 39.18 71.92
CA LEU A 190 44.77 39.03 72.87
C LEU A 190 46.09 39.53 72.30
N GLN A 191 46.42 39.15 71.06
CA GLN A 191 47.63 39.59 70.38
C GLN A 191 47.67 41.11 70.20
N ARG A 192 46.52 41.75 69.90
CA ARG A 192 46.41 43.20 69.73
C ARG A 192 46.59 43.95 71.06
N TYR A 193 45.99 43.48 72.17
CA TYR A 193 46.06 44.18 73.47
C TYR A 193 47.31 43.85 74.30
N ALA A 194 47.97 42.71 74.07
CA ALA A 194 49.16 42.32 74.82
C ALA A 194 50.32 43.33 74.69
N SER A 195 50.42 44.01 73.55
CA SER A 195 51.42 45.08 73.33
C SER A 195 51.17 46.32 74.20
N GLU A 196 49.92 46.71 74.39
CA GLU A 196 49.57 47.94 75.13
C GLU A 196 49.74 47.76 76.64
N VAL A 197 49.32 46.63 77.19
CA VAL A 197 49.38 46.36 78.65
C VAL A 197 50.82 46.21 79.16
N VAL A 198 51.73 45.67 78.34
CA VAL A 198 53.15 45.52 78.72
C VAL A 198 53.85 46.88 78.85
N GLN A 199 53.46 47.88 78.06
CA GLN A 199 54.03 49.22 78.17
C GLN A 199 53.60 49.94 79.46
N GLU A 200 52.33 49.82 79.87
CA GLU A 200 51.85 50.47 81.09
C GLU A 200 52.46 49.88 82.37
N THR A 201 52.71 48.57 82.42
CA THR A 201 53.08 47.90 83.68
C THR A 201 54.58 48.02 84.02
N THR A 202 55.45 48.35 83.04
CA THR A 202 56.91 48.21 83.19
C THR A 202 57.63 49.49 83.63
N ILE A 203 56.93 50.63 83.77
CA ILE A 203 57.56 51.89 84.17
C ILE A 203 57.39 52.11 85.67
N SER A 204 58.49 52.00 86.42
CA SER A 204 58.55 52.38 87.84
C SER A 204 59.51 53.55 88.02
N SER A 205 59.00 54.70 88.48
CA SER A 205 59.81 55.85 88.82
C SER A 205 60.23 55.81 90.30
N VAL A 206 61.53 55.87 90.58
CA VAL A 206 62.06 55.94 91.95
C VAL A 206 62.70 57.31 92.17
N SER A 207 62.31 57.99 93.25
CA SER A 207 62.85 59.32 93.60
C SER A 207 64.14 59.20 94.41
N ILE A 208 65.20 59.92 94.02
CA ILE A 208 66.51 59.86 94.66
C ILE A 208 66.66 61.05 95.62
N PRO A 209 66.92 60.82 96.92
CA PRO A 209 66.80 61.87 97.94
C PRO A 209 67.98 62.86 98.00
N ASN A 210 69.11 62.63 97.34
CA ASN A 210 70.20 63.60 97.28
C ASN A 210 71.02 63.52 95.98
N ASP A 211 71.61 64.64 95.58
CA ASP A 211 72.37 64.74 94.33
C ASP A 211 73.71 63.99 94.36
N ASP A 212 74.26 63.72 95.55
CA ASP A 212 75.46 62.90 95.70
C ASP A 212 75.20 61.44 95.31
N MET A 213 74.02 60.88 95.68
CA MET A 213 73.58 59.58 95.19
C MET A 213 73.32 59.57 93.68
N LYS A 214 72.75 60.64 93.14
CA LYS A 214 72.54 60.77 91.69
C LYS A 214 73.88 60.78 90.95
N GLY A 215 74.89 61.49 91.48
CA GLY A 215 76.25 61.49 90.95
C GLY A 215 76.91 60.11 90.94
N ARG A 216 76.73 59.30 92.01
CA ARG A 216 77.24 57.92 92.08
C ARG A 216 76.49 56.95 91.14
N LEU A 217 75.18 57.07 91.04
CA LEU A 217 74.36 56.21 90.18
C LEU A 217 74.62 56.46 88.70
N ILE A 218 74.84 57.71 88.30
CA ILE A 218 75.12 58.05 86.90
C ILE A 218 76.60 57.80 86.54
N GLY A 219 77.54 58.16 87.43
CA GLY A 219 78.98 58.08 87.20
C GLY A 219 79.53 59.15 86.25
N ARG A 220 80.84 59.44 86.26
CA ARG A 220 81.47 60.40 85.33
C ARG A 220 81.27 59.90 83.88
N GLU A 221 80.64 60.73 83.05
CA GLU A 221 80.18 60.43 81.68
C GLU A 221 79.01 59.44 81.52
N GLY A 222 78.19 59.23 82.57
CA GLY A 222 76.93 58.48 82.44
C GLY A 222 77.06 56.97 82.25
N ARG A 223 78.24 56.42 82.54
CA ARG A 223 78.58 55.01 82.23
C ARG A 223 77.67 53.97 82.90
N ASN A 224 77.00 54.30 84.00
CA ASN A 224 76.23 53.34 84.80
C ASN A 224 74.73 53.29 84.46
N ILE A 225 74.20 54.24 83.68
CA ILE A 225 72.76 54.32 83.33
C ILE A 225 72.51 54.25 81.82
N ARG A 226 73.45 53.67 81.07
CA ARG A 226 73.30 53.41 79.64
C ARG A 226 72.57 52.09 79.39
#